data_AF-J9EE79-F1
#
_entry.id   AF-J9EE79-F1
#
_cell.length_a   1.000
_cell.length_b   1.000
_cell.length_c   1.000
_cell.angle_alpha   90.00
_cell.angle_beta   90.00
_cell.angle_gamma   90.00
#
_symmetry.space_group_name_H-M   'P 1'
#
loop_
_entity.id
_entity.type
_entity.pdbx_description
1 polymer ?
#
loop_
_entity_poly.entity_id
_entity_poly.type
_entity_poly.pdbx_seq_one_letter_code
_entity_poly.pdbx_strand_id
1 'polypeptide(L)'
;IKDEVVVESGHADDSNTNGWQRLKNVYFNKDVHFETSILMPCIEWTFIGTVFFTGPLGWQRAADRYNRYARGRIFLSPRDALRRKWDYAFTSFLRLGAINGTLASLYVGCMV
;
A
#
# COMPACT_ATOMS: atom_id res chain seq x y z
N ILE A 1 15.73 13.67 -37.16
CA ILE A 1 14.41 14.28 -37.38
C ILE A 1 13.73 14.30 -36.02
N LYS A 2 13.31 15.50 -35.62
CA LYS A 2 12.73 16.00 -34.35
C LYS A 2 12.19 14.99 -33.32
N ASP A 3 12.53 15.29 -32.05
CA ASP A 3 11.79 14.91 -30.85
C ASP A 3 10.35 15.45 -30.89
N GLU A 4 9.39 14.66 -30.40
CA GLU A 4 8.16 15.21 -29.83
C GLU A 4 7.64 14.26 -28.74
N VAL A 5 7.98 14.58 -27.50
CA VAL A 5 7.26 14.13 -26.31
C VAL A 5 5.96 14.93 -26.27
N VAL A 6 4.81 14.26 -26.43
CA VAL A 6 3.51 14.80 -26.07
C VAL A 6 2.95 13.95 -24.95
N VAL A 7 3.00 14.51 -23.75
CA VAL A 7 2.16 14.11 -22.61
C VAL A 7 0.84 14.87 -22.72
N GLU A 8 -0.23 14.24 -22.23
CA GLU A 8 -1.60 14.75 -22.01
C GLU A 8 -2.64 14.42 -23.08
N SER A 9 -3.53 13.48 -22.75
CA SER A 9 -4.87 13.86 -22.25
C SER A 9 -5.63 12.59 -21.85
N GLY A 10 -6.26 12.64 -20.68
CA GLY A 10 -7.09 11.54 -20.20
C GLY A 10 -8.26 11.30 -21.15
N HIS A 11 -8.30 10.11 -21.73
CA HIS A 11 -9.57 9.52 -22.13
C HIS A 11 -9.84 8.38 -21.13
N ALA A 12 -10.57 8.73 -20.08
CA ALA A 12 -11.34 7.75 -19.33
C ALA A 12 -12.43 7.25 -20.29
N ASP A 13 -12.03 6.40 -21.23
CA ASP A 13 -12.97 5.75 -22.12
C ASP A 13 -13.77 4.76 -21.29
N ASP A 14 -15.08 5.00 -21.25
CA ASP A 14 -16.13 4.11 -20.74
C ASP A 14 -16.19 2.75 -21.48
N SER A 15 -15.17 2.40 -22.26
CA SER A 15 -15.00 1.11 -22.95
C SER A 15 -14.63 -0.04 -22.02
N ASN A 16 -14.50 0.22 -20.71
CA ASN A 16 -14.20 -0.80 -19.69
C ASN A 16 -15.43 -1.36 -18.98
N THR A 17 -16.64 -1.04 -19.45
CA THR A 17 -17.90 -1.52 -18.86
C THR A 17 -18.15 -3.01 -19.15
N ASN A 18 -17.55 -3.60 -20.19
CA ASN A 18 -17.75 -5.00 -20.55
C ASN A 18 -16.44 -5.80 -20.57
N GLY A 19 -16.41 -6.93 -19.85
CA GLY A 19 -15.22 -7.78 -19.70
C GLY A 19 -14.65 -8.30 -21.03
N TRP A 20 -15.48 -8.40 -22.07
CA TRP A 20 -15.05 -8.82 -23.41
C TRP A 20 -14.18 -7.77 -24.12
N GLN A 21 -14.51 -6.48 -23.97
CA GLN A 21 -13.70 -5.39 -24.55
C GLN A 21 -12.33 -5.30 -23.87
N ARG A 22 -12.27 -5.54 -22.57
CA ARG A 22 -11.02 -5.62 -21.81
C ARG A 22 -10.13 -6.76 -22.29
N LEU A 23 -10.72 -7.93 -22.56
CA LEU A 23 -9.99 -9.09 -23.07
C LEU A 23 -9.47 -8.84 -24.50
N LYS A 24 -10.28 -8.19 -25.34
CA LYS A 24 -9.89 -7.80 -26.70
C LYS A 24 -8.73 -6.80 -26.67
N ASN A 25 -8.78 -5.79 -25.80
CA ASN A 25 -7.69 -4.82 -25.66
C ASN A 25 -6.37 -5.44 -25.22
N VAL A 26 -6.38 -6.46 -24.36
CA VAL A 26 -5.17 -7.20 -23.95
C VAL A 26 -4.53 -7.96 -25.12
N TYR A 27 -5.32 -8.46 -26.07
CA TYR A 27 -4.78 -9.18 -27.24
C TYR A 27 -4.34 -8.26 -28.38
N PHE A 28 -5.01 -7.12 -28.58
CA PHE A 28 -4.74 -6.21 -29.69
C PHE A 28 -3.70 -5.13 -29.39
N ASN A 29 -3.55 -4.71 -28.13
CA ASN A 29 -2.48 -3.79 -27.74
C ASN A 29 -1.20 -4.58 -27.43
N LYS A 30 -0.16 -4.38 -28.25
CA LYS A 30 1.17 -4.99 -28.06
C LYS A 30 1.86 -4.59 -26.75
N ASP A 31 1.42 -3.49 -26.13
CA ASP A 31 2.04 -2.92 -24.93
C ASP A 31 1.43 -3.47 -23.63
N VAL A 32 0.30 -4.19 -23.70
CA VAL A 32 -0.36 -4.76 -22.51
C VAL A 32 -0.10 -6.27 -22.44
N HIS A 33 0.95 -6.65 -21.73
CA HIS A 33 1.22 -8.06 -21.47
C HIS A 33 0.20 -8.64 -20.49
N PHE A 34 -0.37 -9.81 -20.85
CA PHE A 34 -1.31 -10.56 -20.01
C PHE A 34 -0.74 -10.81 -18.61
N GLU A 35 0.55 -11.15 -18.53
CA GLU A 35 1.27 -11.38 -17.27
C GLU A 35 1.26 -10.14 -16.38
N THR A 36 1.55 -8.95 -16.92
CA THR A 36 1.54 -7.69 -16.16
C THR A 36 0.14 -7.35 -15.64
N SER A 37 -0.90 -7.67 -16.43
CA SER A 37 -2.30 -7.39 -16.06
C SER A 37 -2.81 -8.18 -14.86
N ILE A 38 -2.22 -9.35 -14.59
CA ILE A 38 -2.55 -10.20 -13.44
C ILE A 38 -1.57 -9.95 -12.29
N LEU A 39 -0.31 -9.70 -12.61
CA LEU A 39 0.77 -9.55 -11.64
C LEU A 39 0.61 -8.23 -10.85
N MET A 40 0.27 -7.12 -11.51
CA MET A 40 0.05 -5.83 -10.82
C MET A 40 -1.01 -5.91 -9.71
N PRO A 41 -2.25 -6.37 -9.95
CA PRO A 41 -3.23 -6.46 -8.88
C PRO A 41 -2.79 -7.47 -7.80
N CYS A 42 -2.12 -8.56 -8.15
CA CYS A 42 -1.57 -9.49 -7.16
C CYS A 42 -0.55 -8.83 -6.22
N ILE A 43 0.35 -8.00 -6.75
CA ILE A 43 1.32 -7.22 -5.96
C ILE A 43 0.60 -6.20 -5.06
N GLU A 44 -0.39 -5.48 -5.58
CA GLU A 44 -1.15 -4.49 -4.82
C GLU A 44 -1.92 -5.14 -3.66
N TRP A 45 -2.65 -6.23 -3.93
CA TRP A 45 -3.41 -6.94 -2.92
C TRP A 45 -2.51 -7.62 -1.89
N THR A 46 -1.35 -8.14 -2.28
CA THR A 46 -0.38 -8.70 -1.33
C THR A 46 0.25 -7.62 -0.46
N PHE A 47 0.59 -6.45 -1.02
CA PHE A 47 1.02 -5.30 -0.22
C PHE A 47 -0.06 -4.89 0.79
N ILE A 48 -1.29 -4.68 0.32
CA ILE A 48 -2.42 -4.25 1.17
C ILE A 48 -2.68 -5.30 2.27
N GLY A 49 -2.78 -6.57 1.92
CA GLY A 49 -3.05 -7.66 2.85
C GLY A 49 -1.97 -7.79 3.93
N THR A 50 -0.70 -7.65 3.55
CA THR A 50 0.42 -7.75 4.49
C THR A 50 0.56 -6.53 5.39
N VAL A 51 0.27 -5.32 4.91
CA VAL A 51 0.16 -4.12 5.74
C VAL A 51 -0.95 -4.29 6.78
N PHE A 52 -2.12 -4.78 6.38
CA PHE A 52 -3.24 -5.00 7.31
C PHE A 52 -3.00 -6.14 8.30
N PHE A 53 -2.23 -7.16 7.94
CA PHE A 53 -1.93 -8.25 8.85
C PHE A 53 -0.81 -7.91 9.84
N THR A 54 0.27 -7.28 9.35
CA THR A 54 1.47 -7.01 10.17
C THR A 54 1.43 -5.66 10.89
N GLY A 55 0.70 -4.68 10.35
CA GLY A 55 0.53 -3.36 10.93
C GLY A 55 -0.08 -3.38 12.34
N PRO A 56 -1.20 -4.08 12.59
CA PRO A 56 -1.82 -4.14 13.92
C PRO A 56 -0.90 -4.75 14.98
N LEU A 57 -0.08 -5.72 14.60
CA LEU A 57 0.96 -6.29 15.48
C LEU A 57 2.02 -5.25 15.88
N GLY A 58 2.41 -4.37 14.95
CA GLY A 58 3.30 -3.24 15.24
C GLY A 58 2.65 -2.21 16.16
N TRP A 59 1.37 -1.91 15.90
CA TRP A 59 0.55 -1.00 16.69
C TRP A 59 0.43 -1.44 18.16
N GLN A 60 0.05 -2.71 18.40
CA GLN A 60 -0.08 -3.27 19.74
C GLN A 60 1.25 -3.25 20.51
N ARG A 61 2.34 -3.72 19.87
CA ARG A 61 3.67 -3.71 20.49
C ARG A 61 4.18 -2.30 20.82
N ALA A 62 3.81 -1.31 20.01
CA ALA A 62 4.15 0.09 20.25
C ALA A 62 3.33 0.68 21.40
N ALA A 63 2.02 0.39 21.44
CA ALA A 63 1.16 0.81 22.55
C ALA A 63 1.63 0.25 23.90
N ASP A 64 2.07 -1.01 23.94
CA ASP A 64 2.62 -1.65 25.15
C ASP A 64 3.97 -1.06 25.57
N ARG A 65 4.83 -0.72 24.61
CA ARG A 65 6.08 0.00 24.90
C ARG A 65 5.77 1.39 25.45
N TYR A 66 4.85 2.11 24.84
CA TYR A 66 4.44 3.43 25.30
C TYR A 66 3.93 3.39 26.75
N ASN A 67 3.04 2.44 27.07
CA ASN A 67 2.52 2.28 28.43
C ASN A 67 3.64 1.99 29.46
N ARG A 68 4.68 1.23 29.08
CA ARG A 68 5.83 0.95 29.94
C ARG A 68 6.69 2.20 30.17
N TYR A 69 7.00 2.97 29.13
CA TYR A 69 7.82 4.18 29.22
C TYR A 69 7.05 5.44 29.66
N ALA A 70 5.73 5.39 29.71
CA ALA A 70 4.89 6.51 30.18
C ALA A 70 4.63 6.47 31.70
N ARG A 71 4.95 5.36 32.39
CA ARG A 71 4.83 5.29 33.85
C ARG A 71 5.69 6.39 34.50
N GLY A 72 5.05 7.30 35.23
CA GLY A 72 5.70 8.41 35.93
C GLY A 72 5.82 9.72 35.14
N ARG A 73 5.34 9.78 33.89
CA ARG A 73 5.29 11.05 33.15
C ARG A 73 4.02 11.83 33.49
N ILE A 74 4.22 13.11 33.83
CA ILE A 74 3.13 14.05 34.10
C ILE A 74 2.70 14.64 32.75
N PHE A 75 1.44 14.47 32.40
CA PHE A 75 0.86 15.05 31.18
C PHE A 75 0.04 16.29 31.55
N LEU A 76 0.07 17.31 30.70
CA LEU A 76 -0.78 18.52 30.84
C LEU A 76 -2.28 18.19 30.81
N SER A 77 -2.68 17.15 30.06
CA SER A 77 -4.07 16.71 29.92
C SER A 77 -4.14 15.25 29.49
N PRO A 78 -5.17 14.48 29.92
CA PRO A 78 -5.36 13.09 29.50
C PRO A 78 -5.57 12.94 27.98
N ARG A 79 -6.15 13.95 27.32
CA ARG A 79 -6.34 13.94 25.85
C ARG A 79 -5.01 14.00 25.11
N ASP A 80 -4.07 14.76 25.64
CA ASP A 80 -2.75 14.97 25.04
C ASP A 80 -1.86 13.72 25.16
N ALA A 81 -2.05 12.94 26.23
CA ALA A 81 -1.44 11.61 26.39
C ALA A 81 -1.97 10.61 25.36
N LEU A 82 -3.29 10.60 25.12
CA LEU A 82 -3.92 9.73 24.13
C LEU A 82 -3.44 10.04 22.71
N ARG A 83 -3.31 11.33 22.37
CA ARG A 83 -2.80 11.75 21.04
C ARG A 83 -1.38 11.25 20.80
N ARG A 84 -0.47 11.45 21.76
CA ARG A 84 0.92 10.96 21.65
C ARG A 84 1.01 9.43 21.56
N LYS A 85 0.13 8.72 22.29
CA LYS A 85 0.03 7.26 22.20
C LYS A 85 -0.41 6.83 20.81
N TRP A 86 -1.41 7.50 20.26
CA TRP A 86 -1.90 7.26 18.90
C TRP A 86 -0.85 7.55 17.84
N ASP A 87 -0.16 8.69 17.92
CA ASP A 87 0.90 9.05 16.96
C ASP A 87 2.03 8.01 16.97
N TYR A 88 2.48 7.60 18.17
CA TYR A 88 3.52 6.58 18.30
C TYR A 88 3.10 5.21 17.77
N ALA A 89 1.85 4.84 18.01
CA ALA A 89 1.35 3.56 17.61
C ALA A 89 1.05 3.53 16.09
N PHE A 90 0.54 4.62 15.52
CA PHE A 90 0.27 4.75 14.09
C PHE A 90 1.55 4.81 13.25
N THR A 91 2.56 5.54 13.72
CA THR A 91 3.89 5.54 13.08
C THR A 91 4.52 4.15 13.09
N SER A 92 4.33 3.38 14.17
CA SER A 92 4.79 2.00 14.25
C SER A 92 4.00 1.04 13.35
N PHE A 93 2.69 1.24 13.21
CA PHE A 93 1.84 0.54 12.25
C PHE A 93 2.36 0.74 10.83
N LEU A 94 2.54 2.01 10.42
CA LEU A 94 3.00 2.34 9.07
C LEU A 94 4.40 1.82 8.82
N ARG A 95 5.32 1.96 9.76
CA ARG A 95 6.70 1.52 9.58
C ARG A 95 6.78 -0.01 9.41
N LEU A 96 6.16 -0.77 10.32
CA LEU A 96 6.22 -2.22 10.27
C LEU A 96 5.40 -2.77 9.09
N GLY A 97 4.21 -2.22 8.87
CA GLY A 97 3.34 -2.58 7.76
C GLY A 97 3.97 -2.29 6.41
N ALA A 98 4.53 -1.08 6.20
CA ALA A 98 5.16 -0.71 4.94
C ALA A 98 6.39 -1.56 4.64
N ILE A 99 7.29 -1.78 5.61
CA ILE A 99 8.51 -2.60 5.39
C ILE A 99 8.12 -4.02 5.00
N ASN A 100 7.24 -4.66 5.75
CA ASN A 100 6.80 -6.03 5.47
C ASN A 100 5.99 -6.08 4.17
N GLY A 101 5.18 -5.07 3.90
CA GLY A 101 4.39 -4.96 2.68
C GLY A 101 5.25 -4.85 1.45
N THR A 102 6.24 -3.95 1.44
CA THR A 102 7.18 -3.79 0.33
C THR A 102 8.00 -5.06 0.10
N LEU A 103 8.37 -5.75 1.17
CA LEU A 103 9.17 -6.97 1.08
C LEU A 103 8.33 -8.12 0.51
N ALA A 104 7.10 -8.30 1.00
CA ALA A 104 6.18 -9.31 0.48
C ALA A 104 5.78 -9.05 -0.98
N SER A 105 5.53 -7.79 -1.34
CA SER A 105 5.19 -7.41 -2.71
C SER A 105 6.38 -7.64 -3.67
N LEU A 106 7.61 -7.38 -3.21
CA LEU A 106 8.83 -7.70 -3.95
C LEU A 106 8.99 -9.22 -4.14
N TYR A 107 8.76 -10.03 -3.10
CA TYR A 107 8.83 -11.50 -3.22
C TYR A 107 7.85 -12.04 -4.26
N VAL A 108 6.61 -11.53 -4.27
CA VAL A 108 5.59 -11.92 -5.24
C VAL A 108 5.99 -11.51 -6.66
N GLY A 109 6.58 -10.32 -6.82
CA GLY A 109 7.08 -9.85 -8.12
C GLY A 109 8.31 -10.60 -8.62
N CYS A 110 9.12 -11.20 -7.74
CA CYS A 110 10.31 -11.97 -8.12
C CYS A 110 10.06 -13.47 -8.33
N MET A 111 8.92 -14.01 -7.88
CA MET A 111 8.59 -15.44 -8.02
C MET A 111 7.91 -15.81 -9.35
N VAL A 112 7.49 -14.81 -10.13
CA VAL A 112 6.94 -14.95 -11.49
C VAL A 112 8.06 -14.70 -12.49
#